data_AF-A0A975R938-F1
#
_entry.id   AF-A0A975R938-F1
#
_cell.length_a   1.000
_cell.length_b   1.000
_cell.length_c   1.000
_cell.angle_alpha   90.00
_cell.angle_beta   90.00
_cell.angle_gamma   90.00
#
_symmetry.space_group_name_H-M   'P 1'
#
loop_
_entity.id
_entity.type
_entity.pdbx_description
1 polymer ?
#
loop_
_entity_poly.entity_id
_entity_poly.type
_entity_poly.pdbx_seq_one_letter_code
_entity_poly.pdbx_strand_id
1 'polypeptide(L)'
;MRQPKYKKCLLGTAIVLATCSVPAQATLTDYGYGLVIDSALSFAWAKDANLFLTLATKSGNASSFVNTVISANGGQVSDGGTGTHTLNPTEFDTTTGQLDWWAAQAFIGYLNNIDYLGHTTWTLPSVTPLNIGGLSYNGSTDFGYNTSSTSSYLAYLYNAELANPNLYLNQSTPAHNSSWTGTADPNFTNAANGQPDAFTNLASGFYWTGTEYSNYLHDAWAFDTSQGLQFNENKTTLFYAWFGATAVPETSTTWMLSLALLTMLGFKHRSLRSKAI
;
A
#
# COMPACT_ATOMS: atom_id res chain seq x y z
N MET A 1 -40.23 -50.61 -47.01
CA MET A 1 -39.84 -49.20 -47.22
C MET A 1 -39.87 -48.47 -45.87
N ARG A 2 -38.74 -47.85 -45.48
CA ARG A 2 -38.53 -46.80 -44.46
C ARG A 2 -38.82 -47.14 -42.98
N GLN A 3 -38.04 -46.81 -41.95
CA GLN A 3 -36.68 -46.31 -41.64
C GLN A 3 -36.61 -46.40 -40.07
N PRO A 4 -35.47 -46.73 -39.42
CA PRO A 4 -35.37 -46.80 -37.95
C PRO A 4 -35.09 -45.42 -37.33
N LYS A 5 -35.62 -45.14 -36.13
CA LYS A 5 -35.28 -43.93 -35.36
C LYS A 5 -34.69 -44.28 -33.99
N TYR A 6 -33.37 -44.20 -33.92
CA TYR A 6 -32.61 -44.11 -32.67
C TYR A 6 -32.92 -42.77 -31.99
N LYS A 7 -33.34 -42.79 -30.72
CA LYS A 7 -33.30 -41.60 -29.85
C LYS A 7 -32.18 -41.79 -28.83
N LYS A 8 -31.11 -41.01 -29.05
CA LYS A 8 -29.94 -40.86 -28.19
C LYS A 8 -30.40 -40.32 -26.83
N CYS A 9 -30.16 -41.06 -25.76
CA CYS A 9 -30.27 -40.55 -24.40
C CYS A 9 -28.92 -39.89 -24.06
N LEU A 10 -28.83 -38.57 -24.27
CA LEU A 10 -27.70 -37.76 -23.79
C LEU A 10 -27.95 -37.47 -22.31
N LEU A 11 -27.20 -38.14 -21.44
CA LEU A 11 -27.14 -37.81 -20.01
C LEU A 11 -26.19 -36.60 -19.86
N GLY A 12 -26.75 -35.42 -19.66
CA GLY A 12 -25.98 -34.20 -19.37
C GLY A 12 -25.64 -34.14 -17.88
N THR A 13 -24.36 -34.24 -17.55
CA THR A 13 -23.85 -33.98 -16.19
C THR A 13 -23.66 -32.48 -16.03
N ALA A 14 -24.60 -31.81 -15.37
CA ALA A 14 -24.45 -30.41 -14.98
C ALA A 14 -23.56 -30.34 -13.72
N ILE A 15 -22.33 -29.85 -13.88
CA ILE A 15 -21.47 -29.46 -12.76
C ILE A 15 -21.95 -28.07 -12.31
N VAL A 16 -22.62 -28.02 -11.16
CA VAL A 16 -22.96 -26.76 -10.49
C VAL A 16 -21.71 -26.27 -9.77
N LEU A 17 -21.01 -25.30 -10.37
CA LEU A 17 -19.99 -24.51 -9.67
C LEU A 17 -20.74 -23.54 -8.73
N ALA A 18 -20.86 -23.90 -7.46
CA ALA A 18 -21.29 -22.96 -6.43
C ALA A 18 -20.18 -21.94 -6.21
N THR A 19 -20.27 -20.79 -6.89
CA THR A 19 -19.45 -19.63 -6.58
C THR A 19 -19.96 -19.05 -5.26
N CYS A 20 -19.38 -19.50 -4.14
CA CYS A 20 -19.47 -18.76 -2.90
C CYS A 20 -18.78 -17.41 -3.13
N SER A 21 -19.56 -16.38 -3.48
CA SER A 21 -19.11 -15.00 -3.41
C SER A 21 -18.89 -14.69 -1.93
N VAL A 22 -17.67 -14.92 -1.45
CA VAL A 22 -17.24 -14.43 -0.14
C VAL A 22 -17.39 -12.90 -0.20
N PRO A 23 -18.06 -12.25 0.77
CA PRO A 23 -18.06 -10.79 0.81
C PRO A 23 -16.59 -10.34 0.84
N ALA A 24 -16.25 -9.40 -0.05
CA ALA A 24 -14.94 -8.77 -0.12
C ALA A 24 -14.73 -7.92 1.13
N GLN A 25 -14.36 -8.56 2.23
CA GLN A 25 -13.90 -7.93 3.47
C GLN A 25 -12.52 -8.49 3.80
N ALA A 26 -11.57 -8.12 2.95
CA ALA A 26 -10.20 -7.95 3.37
C ALA A 26 -9.78 -6.63 2.76
N THR A 27 -9.42 -5.67 3.60
CA THR A 27 -8.78 -4.45 3.13
C THR A 27 -7.35 -4.38 3.61
N LEU A 28 -7.03 -4.73 4.86
CA LEU A 28 -5.65 -4.90 5.34
C LEU A 28 -5.35 -6.35 5.77
N THR A 29 -4.31 -6.94 5.20
CA THR A 29 -3.86 -8.31 5.51
C THR A 29 -2.37 -8.37 5.80
N ASP A 30 -1.98 -8.80 7.00
CA ASP A 30 -0.57 -9.09 7.32
C ASP A 30 -0.31 -10.60 7.30
N TYR A 31 0.66 -11.02 6.50
CA TYR A 31 1.12 -12.41 6.37
C TYR A 31 2.36 -12.73 7.23
N GLY A 32 2.88 -11.77 7.99
CA GLY A 32 3.98 -11.96 8.94
C GLY A 32 5.39 -11.72 8.36
N TYR A 33 5.50 -11.06 7.22
CA TYR A 33 6.78 -10.82 6.53
C TYR A 33 7.21 -9.35 6.48
N GLY A 34 6.59 -8.50 7.30
CA GLY A 34 6.90 -7.07 7.36
C GLY A 34 6.17 -6.22 6.32
N LEU A 35 5.19 -6.78 5.62
CA LEU A 35 4.29 -6.09 4.70
C LEU A 35 2.84 -6.31 5.10
N VAL A 36 2.03 -5.26 4.99
CA VAL A 36 0.57 -5.32 5.14
C VAL A 36 -0.05 -5.03 3.79
N ILE A 37 -0.75 -6.01 3.23
CA ILE A 37 -1.40 -5.88 1.92
C ILE A 37 -2.70 -5.10 2.08
N ASP A 38 -2.80 -4.03 1.33
CA ASP A 38 -4.00 -3.24 1.08
C ASP A 38 -4.65 -3.66 -0.25
N SER A 39 -5.65 -4.52 -0.17
CA SER A 39 -6.34 -5.04 -1.36
C SER A 39 -7.25 -4.02 -2.03
N ALA A 40 -7.69 -2.97 -1.33
CA ALA A 40 -8.46 -1.88 -1.93
C ALA A 40 -7.58 -0.98 -2.80
N LEU A 41 -6.33 -0.77 -2.40
CA LEU A 41 -5.35 0.02 -3.15
C LEU A 41 -4.50 -0.80 -4.13
N SER A 42 -4.54 -2.14 -4.04
CA SER A 42 -3.56 -3.01 -4.72
C SER A 42 -2.11 -2.64 -4.35
N PHE A 43 -1.90 -2.31 -3.07
CA PHE A 43 -0.66 -1.78 -2.53
C PHE A 43 -0.24 -2.60 -1.30
N ALA A 44 1.06 -2.77 -1.06
CA ALA A 44 1.59 -3.45 0.11
C ALA A 44 2.41 -2.47 0.94
N TRP A 45 1.87 -2.06 2.08
CA TRP A 45 2.52 -1.14 3.00
C TRP A 45 3.66 -1.84 3.74
N ALA A 46 4.80 -1.17 3.93
CA ALA A 46 5.75 -1.58 4.96
C ALA A 46 5.03 -1.58 6.31
N LYS A 47 5.11 -2.70 7.05
CA LYS A 47 4.52 -2.77 8.40
C LYS A 47 5.18 -1.75 9.34
N ASP A 48 6.45 -1.45 9.10
CA ASP A 48 7.22 -0.40 9.76
C ASP A 48 7.04 0.94 9.05
N ALA A 49 6.23 1.83 9.64
CA ALA A 49 5.97 3.17 9.12
C ALA A 49 7.17 4.12 9.24
N ASN A 50 8.26 3.71 9.92
CA ASN A 50 9.52 4.43 9.96
C ASN A 50 10.69 3.49 9.61
N LEU A 51 10.51 2.74 8.52
CA LEU A 51 11.47 1.74 8.04
C LEU A 51 12.89 2.30 7.86
N PHE A 52 13.02 3.57 7.43
CA PHE A 52 14.32 4.22 7.27
C PHE A 52 15.10 4.24 8.58
N LEU A 53 14.51 4.73 9.68
CA LEU A 53 15.17 4.78 10.99
C LEU A 53 15.54 3.38 11.48
N THR A 54 14.65 2.41 11.30
CA THR A 54 14.91 1.01 11.70
C THR A 54 16.11 0.44 10.98
N LEU A 55 16.22 0.61 9.66
CA LEU A 55 17.37 0.13 8.89
C LEU A 55 18.65 0.92 9.21
N ALA A 56 18.55 2.24 9.38
CA ALA A 56 19.68 3.09 9.76
C ALA A 56 20.25 2.67 11.13
N THR A 57 19.38 2.41 12.11
CA THR A 57 19.77 1.94 13.45
C THR A 57 20.37 0.54 13.38
N LYS A 58 19.73 -0.38 12.65
CA LYS A 58 20.18 -1.77 12.50
C LYS A 58 21.53 -1.88 11.80
N SER A 59 21.90 -0.91 10.95
CA SER A 59 23.20 -0.88 10.28
C SER A 59 24.40 -0.80 11.25
N GLY A 60 24.17 -0.31 12.48
CA GLY A 60 25.24 -0.02 13.45
C GLY A 60 26.10 1.21 13.11
N ASN A 61 25.92 1.82 11.94
CA ASN A 61 26.59 3.05 11.53
C ASN A 61 25.69 3.82 10.54
N ALA A 62 24.82 4.66 11.10
CA ALA A 62 23.81 5.38 10.32
C ALA A 62 24.42 6.31 9.25
N SER A 63 25.57 6.94 9.51
CA SER A 63 26.25 7.78 8.51
C SER A 63 26.76 6.96 7.31
N SER A 64 27.34 5.79 7.57
CA SER A 64 27.76 4.87 6.49
C SER A 64 26.54 4.32 5.72
N PHE A 65 25.43 4.08 6.40
CA PHE A 65 24.18 3.67 5.78
C PHE A 65 23.63 4.75 4.84
N VAL A 66 23.55 6.00 5.29
CA VAL A 66 23.13 7.14 4.45
C VAL A 66 24.02 7.27 3.22
N ASN A 67 25.35 7.18 3.37
CA ASN A 67 26.26 7.20 2.21
C ASN A 67 26.01 6.04 1.24
N THR A 68 25.59 4.88 1.74
CA THR A 68 25.23 3.72 0.90
C THR A 68 23.95 4.00 0.12
N VAL A 69 22.93 4.59 0.76
CA VAL A 69 21.68 5.00 0.10
C VAL A 69 21.96 6.02 -1.00
N ILE A 70 22.77 7.05 -0.72
CA ILE A 70 23.18 8.06 -1.69
C ILE A 70 23.93 7.43 -2.87
N SER A 71 24.89 6.55 -2.58
CA SER A 71 25.71 5.89 -3.61
C SER A 71 24.89 4.94 -4.48
N ALA A 72 23.87 4.28 -3.93
CA ALA A 72 22.95 3.42 -4.69
C ALA A 72 22.19 4.19 -5.79
N ASN A 73 22.07 5.51 -5.64
CA ASN A 73 21.42 6.40 -6.61
C ASN A 73 22.44 7.21 -7.44
N GLY A 74 23.74 6.88 -7.37
CA GLY A 74 24.78 7.64 -8.07
C GLY A 74 24.95 9.08 -7.57
N GLY A 75 24.52 9.38 -6.34
CA GLY A 75 24.64 10.70 -5.73
C GLY A 75 23.53 11.70 -6.07
N GLN A 76 22.53 11.30 -6.87
CA GLN A 76 21.47 12.20 -7.31
C GLN A 76 20.15 11.46 -7.55
N VAL A 77 19.03 12.20 -7.47
CA VAL A 77 17.69 11.71 -7.81
C VAL A 77 17.08 12.61 -8.89
N SER A 78 16.26 12.05 -9.76
CA SER A 78 15.44 12.82 -10.70
C SER A 78 13.97 12.70 -10.32
N ASP A 79 13.22 13.79 -10.41
CA ASP A 79 11.77 13.82 -10.20
C ASP A 79 10.97 13.35 -11.41
N GLY A 80 11.62 12.92 -12.49
CA GLY A 80 10.96 12.57 -13.76
C GLY A 80 10.38 13.77 -14.51
N GLY A 81 10.55 14.98 -13.98
CA GLY A 81 10.16 16.24 -14.59
C GLY A 81 11.37 16.99 -15.14
N THR A 82 11.70 18.13 -14.55
CA THR A 82 12.66 19.10 -15.10
C THR A 82 14.04 19.10 -14.44
N GLY A 83 14.26 18.31 -13.38
CA GLY A 83 15.44 18.46 -12.52
C GLY A 83 16.15 17.17 -12.12
N THR A 84 17.42 17.34 -11.77
CA THR A 84 18.20 16.40 -10.96
C THR A 84 18.54 17.09 -9.65
N HIS A 85 18.41 16.38 -8.54
CA HIS A 85 18.77 16.85 -7.21
C HIS A 85 20.02 16.10 -6.75
N THR A 86 21.08 16.83 -6.38
CA THR A 86 22.28 16.22 -5.79
C THR A 86 22.02 15.96 -4.32
N LEU A 87 22.08 14.70 -3.90
CA LEU A 87 21.76 14.29 -2.54
C LEU A 87 22.81 14.77 -1.54
N ASN A 88 22.35 15.16 -0.35
CA ASN A 88 23.18 15.57 0.77
C ASN A 88 22.85 14.72 2.01
N PRO A 89 23.85 14.22 2.77
CA PRO A 89 23.59 13.49 4.02
C PRO A 89 22.70 14.21 5.05
N THR A 90 22.62 15.55 5.03
CA THR A 90 21.74 16.32 5.94
C THR A 90 20.25 16.15 5.65
N GLU A 91 19.89 15.62 4.48
CA GLU A 91 18.50 15.34 4.07
C GLU A 91 17.95 14.07 4.73
N PHE A 92 18.80 13.34 5.45
CA PHE A 92 18.50 12.09 6.14
C PHE A 92 18.64 12.27 7.65
N ASP A 93 17.55 12.55 8.37
CA ASP A 93 17.58 12.62 9.83
C ASP A 93 17.57 11.20 10.42
N THR A 94 18.76 10.71 10.75
CA THR A 94 18.97 9.39 11.36
C THR A 94 18.64 9.33 12.86
N THR A 95 18.22 10.45 13.46
CA THR A 95 17.75 10.50 14.86
C THR A 95 16.25 10.26 14.95
N THR A 96 15.47 10.89 14.07
CA THR A 96 14.00 10.78 14.05
C THR A 96 13.49 9.85 12.96
N GLY A 97 14.26 9.62 11.91
CA GLY A 97 13.84 8.90 10.71
C GLY A 97 13.21 9.76 9.64
N GLN A 98 13.14 11.08 9.84
CA GLN A 98 12.59 11.99 8.86
C GLN A 98 13.54 12.18 7.68
N LEU A 99 12.96 12.30 6.50
CA LEU A 99 13.63 12.49 5.23
C LEU A 99 13.01 13.71 4.56
N ASP A 100 13.82 14.47 3.83
CA ASP A 100 13.23 15.33 2.81
C ASP A 100 12.68 14.47 1.65
N TRP A 101 11.96 15.08 0.72
CA TRP A 101 11.32 14.33 -0.35
C TRP A 101 12.35 13.64 -1.24
N TRP A 102 13.51 14.26 -1.50
CA TRP A 102 14.56 13.70 -2.34
C TRP A 102 15.27 12.51 -1.68
N ALA A 103 15.54 12.61 -0.38
CA ALA A 103 16.08 11.52 0.42
C ALA A 103 15.11 10.35 0.51
N ALA A 104 13.81 10.60 0.60
CA ALA A 104 12.78 9.55 0.54
C ALA A 104 12.78 8.82 -0.81
N GLN A 105 12.88 9.56 -1.92
CA GLN A 105 13.03 8.98 -3.26
C GLN A 105 14.34 8.19 -3.43
N ALA A 106 15.45 8.70 -2.89
CA ALA A 106 16.72 7.97 -2.89
C ALA A 106 16.61 6.66 -2.09
N PHE A 107 15.89 6.69 -0.97
CA PHE A 107 15.69 5.50 -0.15
C PHE A 107 14.85 4.44 -0.86
N ILE A 108 13.83 4.83 -1.64
CA ILE A 108 13.12 3.92 -2.56
C ILE A 108 14.10 3.25 -3.53
N GLY A 109 14.97 4.03 -4.18
CA GLY A 109 15.98 3.52 -5.10
C GLY A 109 16.91 2.49 -4.42
N TYR A 110 17.30 2.76 -3.17
CA TYR A 110 18.06 1.81 -2.35
C TYR A 110 17.28 0.51 -2.08
N LEU A 111 16.03 0.59 -1.60
CA LEU A 111 15.19 -0.58 -1.31
C LEU A 111 15.01 -1.46 -2.56
N ASN A 112 14.79 -0.83 -3.72
CA ASN A 112 14.66 -1.51 -5.00
C ASN A 112 15.96 -2.17 -5.45
N ASN A 113 17.10 -1.50 -5.26
CA ASN A 113 18.41 -2.04 -5.65
C ASN A 113 18.81 -3.26 -4.81
N ILE A 114 18.44 -3.32 -3.54
CA ILE A 114 18.76 -4.45 -2.65
C ILE A 114 17.70 -5.55 -2.65
N ASP A 115 16.65 -5.43 -3.46
CA ASP A 115 15.51 -6.36 -3.47
C ASP A 115 14.92 -6.55 -2.06
N TYR A 116 14.66 -5.44 -1.36
CA TYR A 116 14.24 -5.50 0.04
C TYR A 116 12.94 -6.28 0.19
N LEU A 117 12.98 -7.35 1.00
CA LEU A 117 11.89 -8.33 1.16
C LEU A 117 11.46 -9.03 -0.14
N GLY A 118 12.31 -9.09 -1.15
CA GLY A 118 11.99 -9.69 -2.45
C GLY A 118 11.14 -8.80 -3.37
N HIS A 119 11.13 -7.49 -3.11
CA HIS A 119 10.44 -6.50 -3.93
C HIS A 119 11.41 -5.48 -4.53
N THR A 120 11.23 -5.19 -5.82
CA THR A 120 11.95 -4.17 -6.59
C THR A 120 11.04 -3.04 -7.09
N THR A 121 9.81 -2.98 -6.57
CA THR A 121 8.77 -2.01 -6.92
C THR A 121 8.35 -1.16 -5.72
N TRP A 122 9.29 -0.92 -4.79
CA TRP A 122 9.11 0.02 -3.69
C TRP A 122 8.82 1.41 -4.25
N THR A 123 7.93 2.11 -3.56
CA THR A 123 7.49 3.46 -3.87
C THR A 123 6.93 4.13 -2.62
N LEU A 124 6.78 5.44 -2.67
CA LEU A 124 5.96 6.19 -1.75
C LEU A 124 4.48 6.07 -2.15
N PRO A 125 3.56 6.27 -1.20
CA PRO A 125 2.13 6.21 -1.48
C PRO A 125 1.75 7.34 -2.43
N SER A 126 0.87 7.08 -3.39
CA SER A 126 0.50 8.09 -4.39
C SER A 126 -0.73 8.88 -3.98
N VAL A 127 -0.78 10.13 -4.46
CA VAL A 127 -1.99 10.93 -4.61
C VAL A 127 -2.21 11.13 -6.11
N THR A 128 -3.36 10.73 -6.63
CA THR A 128 -3.83 11.13 -7.95
C THR A 128 -4.91 12.19 -7.73
N PRO A 129 -4.64 13.47 -8.04
CA PRO A 129 -5.54 14.54 -7.64
C PRO A 129 -6.96 14.33 -8.18
N LEU A 130 -7.93 14.27 -7.26
CA LEU A 130 -9.36 14.29 -7.52
C LEU A 130 -9.83 15.68 -7.98
N ASN A 131 -9.36 16.72 -7.29
CA ASN A 131 -9.66 18.12 -7.55
C ASN A 131 -8.68 19.00 -6.79
N ILE A 132 -7.90 19.80 -7.52
CA ILE A 132 -7.02 20.83 -6.95
C ILE A 132 -7.88 22.07 -6.63
N GLY A 133 -8.81 21.90 -5.70
CA GLY A 133 -9.64 22.97 -5.16
C GLY A 133 -9.03 23.61 -3.92
N GLY A 134 -9.77 24.54 -3.30
CA GLY A 134 -9.40 25.08 -1.99
C GLY A 134 -9.51 24.05 -0.87
N LEU A 135 -9.14 24.48 0.35
CA LEU A 135 -9.24 23.68 1.56
C LEU A 135 -10.65 23.13 1.76
N SER A 136 -10.74 21.80 1.86
CA SER A 136 -11.98 21.07 2.10
C SER A 136 -11.97 20.37 3.46
N TYR A 137 -13.14 20.30 4.09
CA TYR A 137 -13.33 19.58 5.35
C TYR A 137 -14.16 18.30 5.18
N ASN A 138 -14.70 18.04 3.99
CA ASN A 138 -15.57 16.89 3.71
C ASN A 138 -14.97 15.90 2.70
N GLY A 139 -13.66 15.96 2.46
CA GLY A 139 -12.96 15.08 1.52
C GLY A 139 -13.29 15.33 0.04
N SER A 140 -13.92 16.46 -0.31
CA SER A 140 -14.28 16.79 -1.69
C SER A 140 -13.12 17.29 -2.57
N THR A 141 -11.96 17.56 -1.97
CA THR A 141 -10.73 17.98 -2.67
C THR A 141 -9.53 17.23 -2.09
N ASP A 142 -8.41 17.25 -2.79
CA ASP A 142 -7.16 16.63 -2.31
C ASP A 142 -6.46 17.48 -1.24
N PHE A 143 -6.76 18.77 -1.18
CA PHE A 143 -6.22 19.68 -0.18
C PHE A 143 -7.25 19.79 0.95
N GLY A 144 -7.08 19.03 2.03
CA GLY A 144 -8.04 19.04 3.12
C GLY A 144 -8.11 17.79 3.98
N TYR A 145 -9.24 17.65 4.67
CA TYR A 145 -9.53 16.61 5.65
C TYR A 145 -10.56 15.63 5.13
N ASN A 146 -10.66 14.47 5.78
CA ASN A 146 -11.70 13.46 5.54
C ASN A 146 -11.68 12.86 4.12
N THR A 147 -10.55 12.96 3.39
CA THR A 147 -10.38 12.34 2.07
C THR A 147 -10.33 10.81 2.19
N SER A 148 -11.35 10.13 1.68
CA SER A 148 -11.51 8.66 1.73
C SER A 148 -11.50 8.02 0.34
N SER A 149 -10.87 8.68 -0.63
CA SER A 149 -10.74 8.17 -1.99
C SER A 149 -9.52 7.27 -2.11
N THR A 150 -9.66 6.14 -2.82
CA THR A 150 -8.54 5.25 -3.17
C THR A 150 -7.50 5.91 -4.07
N SER A 151 -7.78 7.11 -4.61
CA SER A 151 -6.80 7.91 -5.33
C SER A 151 -5.78 8.60 -4.41
N SER A 152 -6.01 8.66 -3.09
CA SER A 152 -5.04 9.17 -2.12
C SER A 152 -4.72 8.09 -1.09
N TYR A 153 -3.56 7.46 -1.24
CA TYR A 153 -3.27 6.21 -0.52
C TYR A 153 -3.18 6.42 0.99
N LEU A 154 -2.43 7.43 1.46
CA LEU A 154 -2.31 7.71 2.89
C LEU A 154 -3.62 8.20 3.51
N ALA A 155 -4.35 9.06 2.81
CA ALA A 155 -5.64 9.54 3.32
C ALA A 155 -6.68 8.41 3.36
N TYR A 156 -6.68 7.52 2.36
CA TYR A 156 -7.52 6.32 2.36
C TYR A 156 -7.18 5.38 3.50
N LEU A 157 -5.89 5.03 3.67
CA LEU A 157 -5.42 4.21 4.79
C LEU A 157 -5.85 4.81 6.13
N TYR A 158 -5.64 6.10 6.32
CA TYR A 158 -5.97 6.78 7.57
C TYR A 158 -7.48 6.81 7.85
N ASN A 159 -8.28 7.23 6.87
CA ASN A 159 -9.71 7.51 7.03
C ASN A 159 -10.60 6.28 6.89
N ALA A 160 -10.32 5.44 5.89
CA ALA A 160 -11.17 4.30 5.54
C ALA A 160 -10.70 3.02 6.22
N GLU A 161 -9.40 2.76 6.23
CA GLU A 161 -8.87 1.49 6.74
C GLU A 161 -8.66 1.46 8.24
N LEU A 162 -8.01 2.49 8.77
CA LEU A 162 -7.71 2.62 10.20
C LEU A 162 -8.83 3.36 10.95
N ALA A 163 -9.81 3.91 10.24
CA ALA A 163 -10.93 4.67 10.81
C ALA A 163 -10.50 5.78 11.78
N ASN A 164 -9.35 6.42 11.52
CA ASN A 164 -8.82 7.46 12.38
C ASN A 164 -9.68 8.73 12.32
N PRO A 165 -9.95 9.38 13.48
CA PRO A 165 -10.70 10.62 13.51
C PRO A 165 -9.84 11.80 13.02
N ASN A 166 -10.29 12.50 11.99
CA ASN A 166 -9.70 13.79 11.56
C ASN A 166 -9.98 14.89 12.60
N LEU A 167 -9.15 15.94 12.60
CA LEU A 167 -9.32 17.16 13.40
C LEU A 167 -10.68 17.83 13.16
N TYR A 168 -11.16 17.84 11.93
CA TYR A 168 -12.46 18.41 11.55
C TYR A 168 -13.46 17.32 11.16
N LEU A 169 -14.73 17.56 11.49
CA LEU A 169 -15.86 16.71 11.07
C LEU A 169 -16.02 16.73 9.54
N ASN A 170 -16.54 15.63 8.99
CA ASN A 170 -16.87 15.51 7.57
C ASN A 170 -18.13 16.34 7.23
N GLN A 171 -17.93 17.62 6.97
CA GLN A 171 -18.96 18.60 6.64
C GLN A 171 -18.36 19.77 5.86
N SER A 172 -19.19 20.62 5.25
CA SER A 172 -18.71 21.71 4.39
C SER A 172 -18.06 22.88 5.16
N THR A 173 -18.32 22.99 6.46
CA THR A 173 -17.79 24.06 7.32
C THR A 173 -16.87 23.49 8.40
N PRO A 174 -15.82 24.21 8.81
CA PRO A 174 -14.92 23.74 9.85
C PRO A 174 -15.67 23.59 11.17
N ALA A 175 -15.76 22.35 11.66
CA ALA A 175 -16.21 22.04 13.02
C ALA A 175 -15.26 21.00 13.60
N HIS A 176 -14.71 21.28 14.78
CA HIS A 176 -13.75 20.41 15.43
C HIS A 176 -14.40 19.06 15.80
N ASN A 177 -13.70 17.96 15.54
CA ASN A 177 -14.13 16.61 15.89
C ASN A 177 -13.74 16.32 17.33
N SER A 178 -14.71 16.09 18.21
CA SER A 178 -14.45 15.76 19.62
C SER A 178 -13.78 14.40 19.83
N SER A 179 -13.78 13.53 18.82
CA SER A 179 -13.14 12.21 18.87
C SER A 179 -11.66 12.27 18.48
N TRP A 180 -11.18 13.40 17.96
CA TRP A 180 -9.78 13.58 17.58
C TRP A 180 -8.87 13.67 18.80
N THR A 181 -7.77 12.92 18.78
CA THR A 181 -6.81 12.80 19.90
C THR A 181 -5.43 13.38 19.59
N GLY A 182 -5.20 13.84 18.35
CA GLY A 182 -3.88 14.28 17.89
C GLY A 182 -2.87 13.16 17.67
N THR A 183 -3.28 11.90 17.82
CA THR A 183 -2.43 10.72 17.64
C THR A 183 -3.10 9.76 16.67
N ALA A 184 -2.35 9.29 15.67
CA ALA A 184 -2.83 8.27 14.75
C ALA A 184 -2.86 6.90 15.42
N ASP A 185 -3.99 6.21 15.31
CA ASP A 185 -4.16 4.82 15.70
C ASP A 185 -3.65 3.90 14.58
N PRO A 186 -2.60 3.10 14.81
CA PRO A 186 -2.07 2.16 13.82
C PRO A 186 -2.80 0.81 13.81
N ASN A 187 -3.76 0.58 14.72
CA ASN A 187 -4.39 -0.72 14.91
C ASN A 187 -5.43 -1.02 13.82
N PHE A 188 -5.49 -2.28 13.41
CA PHE A 188 -6.49 -2.80 12.49
C PHE A 188 -6.88 -4.24 12.86
N THR A 189 -7.93 -4.77 12.24
CA THR A 189 -8.26 -6.20 12.32
C THR A 189 -7.68 -6.90 11.10
N ASN A 190 -6.73 -7.81 11.30
CA ASN A 190 -6.08 -8.52 10.20
C ASN A 190 -7.09 -9.44 9.49
N ALA A 191 -7.31 -9.20 8.20
CA ALA A 191 -8.33 -9.92 7.45
C ALA A 191 -8.03 -11.42 7.25
N ALA A 192 -6.76 -11.85 7.35
CA ALA A 192 -6.41 -13.27 7.20
C ALA A 192 -6.92 -14.14 8.37
N ASN A 193 -7.04 -13.58 9.58
CA ASN A 193 -7.31 -14.36 10.79
C ASN A 193 -8.31 -13.70 11.77
N GLY A 194 -8.80 -12.49 11.46
CA GLY A 194 -9.72 -11.72 12.28
C GLY A 194 -9.14 -11.25 13.62
N GLN A 195 -7.82 -11.33 13.82
CA GLN A 195 -7.15 -10.90 15.06
C GLN A 195 -6.73 -9.43 14.97
N PRO A 196 -6.67 -8.72 16.12
CA PRO A 196 -6.06 -7.40 16.17
C PRO A 196 -4.60 -7.45 15.72
N ASP A 197 -4.20 -6.47 14.92
CA ASP A 197 -2.83 -6.24 14.47
C ASP A 197 -2.58 -4.73 14.36
N ALA A 198 -1.34 -4.33 14.10
CA ALA A 198 -0.99 -2.92 14.01
C ALA A 198 0.21 -2.67 13.12
N PHE A 199 0.24 -1.48 12.50
CA PHE A 199 1.48 -0.92 11.99
C PHE A 199 2.43 -0.55 13.14
N THR A 200 3.72 -0.69 12.91
CA THR A 200 4.77 -0.39 13.90
C THR A 200 5.48 0.91 13.55
N ASN A 201 5.98 1.62 14.57
CA ASN A 201 6.70 2.89 14.44
C ASN A 201 5.93 3.99 13.67
N LEU A 202 4.60 3.95 13.70
CA LEU A 202 3.78 5.07 13.23
C LEU A 202 3.99 6.26 14.17
N ALA A 203 4.57 7.34 13.63
CA ALA A 203 4.72 8.60 14.34
C ALA A 203 3.53 9.50 14.01
N SER A 204 3.12 10.35 14.96
CA SER A 204 2.14 11.39 14.68
C SER A 204 2.85 12.59 14.06
N GLY A 205 2.49 12.90 12.81
CA GLY A 205 3.06 13.99 12.05
C GLY A 205 2.92 13.80 10.55
N PHE A 206 3.73 14.53 9.79
CA PHE A 206 3.66 14.56 8.35
C PHE A 206 4.42 13.40 7.69
N TYR A 207 3.81 12.85 6.64
CA TYR A 207 4.36 11.80 5.80
C TYR A 207 4.37 12.24 4.34
N TRP A 208 5.50 12.06 3.66
CA TRP A 208 5.61 12.30 2.23
C TRP A 208 4.79 11.30 1.41
N THR A 209 4.19 11.81 0.34
CA THR A 209 3.67 11.00 -0.76
C THR A 209 4.67 11.00 -1.92
N GLY A 210 4.50 10.06 -2.86
CA GLY A 210 5.32 10.00 -4.08
C GLY A 210 4.93 11.01 -5.14
N THR A 211 3.87 11.80 -4.91
CA THR A 211 3.30 12.71 -5.91
C THR A 211 3.81 14.13 -5.74
N GLU A 212 4.47 14.66 -6.77
CA GLU A 212 4.82 16.07 -6.88
C GLU A 212 3.56 16.96 -7.00
N TYR A 213 3.60 18.16 -6.41
CA TYR A 213 2.50 19.10 -6.57
C TYR A 213 2.62 19.88 -7.88
N SER A 214 1.76 19.58 -8.85
CA SER A 214 1.87 20.10 -10.22
C SER A 214 1.82 21.62 -10.35
N ASN A 215 1.26 22.34 -9.37
CA ASN A 215 1.20 23.80 -9.41
C ASN A 215 2.52 24.45 -8.98
N TYR A 216 3.34 23.75 -8.18
CA TYR A 216 4.63 24.22 -7.68
C TYR A 216 5.63 23.06 -7.64
N LEU A 217 6.51 22.96 -8.64
CA LEU A 217 7.47 21.84 -8.77
C LEU A 217 8.51 21.73 -7.64
N HIS A 218 8.58 22.72 -6.75
CA HIS A 218 9.40 22.63 -5.53
C HIS A 218 8.65 21.99 -4.36
N ASP A 219 7.37 21.66 -4.53
CA ASP A 219 6.52 21.06 -3.52
C ASP A 219 6.12 19.62 -3.90
N ALA A 220 5.81 18.84 -2.88
CA ALA A 220 5.21 17.53 -3.00
C ALA A 220 3.99 17.42 -2.07
N TRP A 221 3.10 16.48 -2.38
CA TRP A 221 1.99 16.17 -1.49
C TRP A 221 2.47 15.46 -0.23
N ALA A 222 1.91 15.83 0.91
CA ALA A 222 2.15 15.24 2.21
C ALA A 222 0.81 14.99 2.93
N PHE A 223 0.86 14.12 3.94
CA PHE A 223 -0.29 13.80 4.78
C PHE A 223 0.09 13.89 6.26
N ASP A 224 -0.65 14.71 7.01
CA ASP A 224 -0.52 14.84 8.46
C ASP A 224 -1.37 13.79 9.17
N THR A 225 -0.72 12.75 9.68
CA THR A 225 -1.38 11.71 10.48
C THR A 225 -1.86 12.23 11.84
N SER A 226 -1.31 13.35 12.34
CA SER A 226 -1.75 13.94 13.60
C SER A 226 -3.10 14.64 13.46
N GLN A 227 -3.54 15.03 12.25
CA GLN A 227 -4.78 15.79 12.02
C GLN A 227 -5.70 15.18 10.95
N GLY A 228 -5.19 14.26 10.14
CA GLY A 228 -5.86 13.77 8.93
C GLY A 228 -5.86 14.80 7.79
N LEU A 229 -4.88 15.70 7.74
CA LEU A 229 -4.77 16.75 6.73
C LEU A 229 -3.90 16.29 5.56
N GLN A 230 -4.43 16.35 4.34
CA GLN A 230 -3.64 16.27 3.12
C GLN A 230 -3.37 17.68 2.57
N PHE A 231 -2.11 17.97 2.23
CA PHE A 231 -1.66 19.28 1.74
C PHE A 231 -0.36 19.15 0.94
N ASN A 232 0.13 20.24 0.34
CA ASN A 232 1.44 20.29 -0.30
C ASN A 232 2.44 21.06 0.57
N GLU A 233 3.71 20.65 0.50
CA GLU A 233 4.81 21.31 1.21
C GLU A 233 6.11 21.24 0.41
N ASN A 234 7.04 22.13 0.71
CA ASN A 234 8.36 22.17 0.08
C ASN A 234 9.12 20.85 0.23
N LYS A 235 9.66 20.34 -0.88
CA LYS A 235 10.41 19.07 -0.97
C LYS A 235 11.63 18.99 -0.03
N THR A 236 12.14 20.12 0.45
CA THR A 236 13.30 20.18 1.38
C THR A 236 12.92 20.07 2.86
N THR A 237 11.62 20.03 3.18
CA THR A 237 11.17 19.86 4.57
C THR A 237 11.32 18.40 5.02
N LEU A 238 11.81 18.19 6.25
CA LEU A 238 11.98 16.86 6.81
C LEU A 238 10.65 16.31 7.35
N PHE A 239 10.14 15.26 6.71
CA PHE A 239 8.94 14.52 7.11
C PHE A 239 9.21 13.02 7.18
N TYR A 240 8.30 12.26 7.78
CA TYR A 240 8.39 10.81 7.71
C TYR A 240 8.08 10.32 6.30
N ALA A 241 8.46 9.09 6.00
CA ALA A 241 8.22 8.47 4.71
C ALA A 241 7.74 7.03 4.93
N TRP A 242 6.51 6.74 4.52
CA TRP A 242 5.90 5.44 4.70
C TRP A 242 5.88 4.70 3.37
N PHE A 243 6.84 3.79 3.20
CA PHE A 243 7.05 3.08 1.95
C PHE A 243 6.07 1.92 1.79
N GLY A 244 5.81 1.58 0.53
CA GLY A 244 5.20 0.30 0.19
C GLY A 244 5.65 -0.15 -1.19
N ALA A 245 5.10 -1.26 -1.65
CA ALA A 245 5.37 -1.81 -2.96
C ALA A 245 4.06 -2.15 -3.66
N THR A 246 4.08 -2.28 -4.99
CA THR A 246 2.96 -2.87 -5.71
C THR A 246 2.63 -4.24 -5.11
N ALA A 247 1.38 -4.44 -4.69
CA ALA A 247 0.98 -5.73 -4.15
C ALA A 247 1.11 -6.79 -5.25
N VAL A 248 1.82 -7.87 -4.95
CA VAL A 248 1.82 -9.04 -5.84
C VAL A 248 0.42 -9.64 -5.75
N PRO A 249 -0.36 -9.73 -6.85
CA PRO A 249 -1.71 -10.25 -6.78
C PRO A 249 -1.69 -11.66 -6.18
N GLU A 250 -2.57 -11.95 -5.22
CA GLU A 250 -2.75 -13.28 -4.60
C GLU A 250 -3.19 -14.38 -5.60
N THR A 251 -3.15 -14.09 -6.90
CA THR A 251 -3.60 -14.96 -7.99
C THR A 251 -2.79 -16.24 -8.14
N SER A 252 -1.75 -16.47 -7.36
CA SER A 252 -0.98 -17.70 -7.49
C SER A 252 -1.49 -18.82 -6.59
N THR A 253 -1.89 -18.57 -5.34
CA THR A 253 -2.25 -19.65 -4.40
C THR A 253 -3.63 -20.23 -4.65
N THR A 254 -4.65 -19.41 -4.94
CA THR A 254 -6.01 -19.93 -5.23
C THR A 254 -6.07 -20.65 -6.57
N TRP A 255 -5.40 -20.13 -7.61
CA TRP A 255 -5.31 -20.80 -8.90
C TRP A 255 -4.43 -22.04 -8.84
N MET A 256 -3.28 -22.00 -8.16
CA MET A 256 -2.45 -23.20 -7.96
C MET A 256 -3.15 -24.25 -7.09
N LEU A 257 -3.88 -23.85 -6.04
CA LEU A 257 -4.68 -24.77 -5.23
C LEU A 257 -5.83 -25.37 -6.05
N SER A 258 -6.51 -24.56 -6.88
CA SER A 258 -7.58 -25.03 -7.76
C SER A 258 -7.06 -25.99 -8.84
N LEU A 259 -5.89 -25.70 -9.43
CA LEU A 259 -5.21 -26.60 -10.37
C LEU A 259 -4.72 -27.87 -9.68
N ALA A 260 -4.21 -27.78 -8.45
CA ALA A 260 -3.82 -28.95 -7.64
C ALA A 260 -5.04 -29.84 -7.32
N LEU A 261 -6.18 -29.26 -6.97
CA LEU A 261 -7.44 -29.99 -6.74
C LEU A 261 -7.97 -30.64 -8.03
N LEU A 262 -7.93 -29.94 -9.16
CA LEU A 262 -8.34 -30.48 -10.46
C LEU A 262 -7.45 -31.64 -10.91
N THR A 263 -6.13 -31.53 -10.72
CA THR A 263 -5.20 -32.62 -11.04
C THR A 263 -5.44 -33.84 -10.14
N MET A 264 -5.69 -33.66 -8.84
CA MET A 264 -6.04 -34.75 -7.92
C MET A 264 -7.33 -35.50 -8.32
N LEU A 265 -8.36 -34.79 -8.79
CA LEU A 265 -9.59 -35.41 -9.29
C LEU A 265 -9.35 -36.23 -10.57
N GLY A 266 -8.46 -35.77 -11.45
CA GLY A 266 -8.05 -36.49 -12.66
C GLY A 266 -7.35 -37.83 -12.38
N PHE A 267 -6.51 -37.89 -11.34
CA PHE A 267 -5.83 -39.13 -10.94
C PHE A 267 -6.77 -40.17 -10.33
N LYS A 268 -7.78 -39.74 -9.57
CA LYS A 268 -8.79 -40.66 -8.99
C LYS A 268 -9.61 -41.37 -10.07
N HIS A 269 -9.86 -40.72 -11.21
CA HIS A 269 -10.63 -41.31 -12.30
C HIS A 269 -9.84 -42.37 -13.10
N ARG A 270 -8.49 -42.33 -13.08
CA ARG A 270 -7.63 -43.35 -13.70
C ARG A 270 -7.51 -44.62 -12.85
N SER A 271 -7.47 -44.52 -11.52
CA SER A 271 -7.32 -45.72 -10.67
C SER A 271 -8.57 -46.63 -10.68
N LEU A 272 -9.76 -46.06 -10.90
CA LEU A 272 -11.00 -46.84 -11.02
C LEU A 272 -11.14 -47.61 -12.34
N ARG A 273 -10.48 -47.15 -13.42
CA ARG A 273 -10.45 -47.90 -14.69
C ARG A 273 -9.45 -49.06 -14.71
N SER A 274 -8.50 -49.06 -13.77
CA SER A 274 -7.49 -50.13 -13.65
C SER A 274 -7.98 -51.38 -12.92
N LYS A 275 -9.21 -51.41 -12.40
CA LYS A 275 -9.81 -52.58 -11.72
C LYS A 275 -10.87 -53.32 -12.54
N ALA A 276 -10.94 -53.08 -13.85
CA ALA A 276 -11.92 -53.68 -14.76
C ALA A 276 -11.29 -54.64 -15.79
N ILE A 277 -10.17 -55.29 -15.46
CA ILE A 277 -9.58 -56.39 -16.22
C ILE A 277 -9.42 -57.58 -15.29
#